data_AF-A0A0F7JPM9-F1
#
_entry.id   AF-A0A0F7JPM9-F1
#
_cell.length_a   1.000
_cell.length_b   1.000
_cell.length_c   1.000
_cell.angle_alpha   90.00
_cell.angle_beta   90.00
_cell.angle_gamma   90.00
#
_symmetry.space_group_name_H-M   'P 1'
#
loop_
_entity.id
_entity.type
_entity.pdbx_description
1 polymer ?
#
loop_
_entity_poly.entity_id
_entity_poly.type
_entity_poly.pdbx_seq_one_letter_code
_entity_poly.pdbx_strand_id
1 'polypeptide(L)'
;MTTRTLTAAPRSLTALALATLSLGALIAPQRALAAPADMTGTWVNSNVTTSGITRVNVTRAAGGQMTVQVFGRCHPNDCDWGSAQMVTYGTTVSDSNHFTATAVYAKGFATTTLVMNFARGRLDVQALTQFTDGSGRQNYASRDAFARYR
;
A
#
# COMPACT_ATOMS: atom_id res chain seq x y z
N MET A 1 -82.65 -32.60 36.25
CA MET A 1 -81.22 -32.68 36.57
C MET A 1 -80.46 -32.20 35.35
N THR A 2 -80.23 -30.88 35.27
CA THR A 2 -79.55 -30.25 34.13
C THR A 2 -78.93 -28.95 34.60
N THR A 3 -77.61 -28.89 34.46
CA THR A 3 -76.66 -27.91 35.01
C THR A 3 -76.64 -26.62 34.17
N ARG A 4 -76.54 -25.45 34.81
CA ARG A 4 -75.96 -24.25 34.18
C ARG A 4 -75.16 -23.43 35.21
N THR A 5 -73.85 -23.58 35.15
CA THR A 5 -72.87 -22.82 35.92
C THR A 5 -72.52 -21.54 35.16
N LEU A 6 -72.50 -20.40 35.85
CA LEU A 6 -72.20 -19.08 35.29
C LEU A 6 -70.72 -18.95 34.91
N THR A 7 -70.47 -18.50 33.69
CA THR A 7 -69.17 -18.12 33.13
C THR A 7 -68.74 -16.74 33.61
N ALA A 8 -67.48 -16.64 34.06
CA ALA A 8 -66.75 -15.37 34.20
C ALA A 8 -65.41 -15.49 33.48
N ALA A 9 -65.06 -14.53 32.62
CA ALA A 9 -63.68 -14.22 32.24
C ALA A 9 -63.60 -12.81 31.62
N PRO A 10 -62.71 -11.91 32.12
CA PRO A 10 -62.58 -10.55 31.62
C PRO A 10 -61.39 -10.35 30.66
N ARG A 11 -61.57 -9.31 29.81
CA ARG A 11 -60.63 -8.27 29.36
C ARG A 11 -59.32 -8.66 28.63
N SER A 12 -59.39 -8.46 27.32
CA SER A 12 -58.48 -7.75 26.40
C SER A 12 -57.10 -7.32 26.91
N LEU A 13 -56.08 -7.49 26.06
CA LEU A 13 -55.08 -6.46 25.71
C LEU A 13 -54.28 -6.91 24.47
N THR A 14 -54.38 -6.10 23.41
CA THR A 14 -53.63 -6.17 22.16
C THR A 14 -52.14 -5.89 22.40
N ALA A 15 -51.27 -6.82 22.03
CA ALA A 15 -49.82 -6.62 22.09
C ALA A 15 -49.30 -5.90 20.83
N LEU A 16 -48.73 -4.69 20.99
CA LEU A 16 -47.94 -4.03 19.95
C LEU A 16 -46.56 -4.71 19.85
N ALA A 17 -46.23 -5.25 18.68
CA ALA A 17 -44.89 -5.74 18.39
C ALA A 17 -43.98 -4.59 17.90
N LEU A 18 -42.92 -4.30 18.63
CA LEU A 18 -41.85 -3.36 18.23
C LEU A 18 -40.81 -4.13 17.40
N ALA A 19 -40.76 -3.87 16.08
CA ALA A 19 -39.69 -4.36 15.22
C ALA A 19 -38.47 -3.41 15.32
N THR A 20 -37.35 -3.91 15.85
CA THR A 20 -36.08 -3.17 15.92
C THR A 20 -35.24 -3.47 14.67
N LEU A 21 -35.01 -2.47 13.82
CA LEU A 21 -34.01 -2.55 12.75
C LEU A 21 -32.62 -2.27 13.35
N SER A 22 -31.82 -3.30 13.55
CA SER A 22 -30.40 -3.17 13.89
C SER A 22 -29.61 -2.82 12.64
N LEU A 23 -29.28 -1.53 12.48
CA LEU A 23 -28.36 -1.05 11.44
C LEU A 23 -26.91 -1.31 11.89
N GLY A 24 -26.48 -2.57 11.79
CA GLY A 24 -25.10 -2.97 12.05
C GLY A 24 -24.20 -2.57 10.88
N ALA A 25 -23.73 -1.31 10.85
CA ALA A 25 -22.64 -0.93 9.97
C ALA A 25 -21.36 -1.62 10.46
N LEU A 26 -20.88 -2.63 9.72
CA LEU A 26 -19.55 -3.21 9.91
C LEU A 26 -18.51 -2.15 9.56
N ILE A 27 -18.15 -1.30 10.52
CA ILE A 27 -16.96 -0.45 10.42
C ILE A 27 -15.77 -1.39 10.55
N ALA A 28 -15.34 -1.97 9.44
CA ALA A 28 -14.04 -2.61 9.39
C ALA A 28 -12.99 -1.53 9.68
N PRO A 29 -12.07 -1.72 10.65
CA PRO A 29 -11.01 -0.76 10.86
C PRO A 29 -10.21 -0.66 9.57
N GLN A 30 -10.25 0.50 8.92
CA GLN A 30 -9.31 0.81 7.84
C GLN A 30 -7.92 0.82 8.48
N ARG A 31 -7.17 -0.27 8.31
CA ARG A 31 -5.75 -0.25 8.68
C ARG A 31 -5.10 0.81 7.81
N ALA A 32 -4.88 2.00 8.37
CA ALA A 32 -4.08 3.01 7.73
C ALA A 32 -2.75 2.33 7.40
N LEU A 33 -2.40 2.26 6.11
CA LEU A 33 -1.09 1.76 5.70
C LEU A 33 -0.06 2.66 6.36
N ALA A 34 0.68 2.05 7.26
CA ALA A 34 1.49 2.74 8.22
C ALA A 34 2.88 2.99 7.59
N ALA A 35 2.88 3.84 6.57
CA ALA A 35 4.10 4.42 6.05
C ALA A 35 4.39 5.69 6.87
N PRO A 36 5.61 5.89 7.38
CA PRO A 36 6.01 7.14 7.98
C PRO A 36 5.88 8.29 6.96
N ALA A 37 5.53 9.48 7.42
CA ALA A 37 5.57 10.69 6.58
C ALA A 37 6.96 10.86 5.93
N ASP A 38 8.00 10.38 6.61
CA ASP A 38 9.41 10.46 6.22
C ASP A 38 9.76 9.73 4.92
N MET A 39 8.97 8.73 4.49
CA MET A 39 9.16 8.07 3.19
C MET A 39 8.79 8.98 2.02
N THR A 40 7.75 9.81 2.20
CA THR A 40 7.21 10.68 1.16
C THR A 40 8.23 11.75 0.84
N GLY A 41 8.45 12.04 -0.45
CA GLY A 41 9.38 13.06 -0.89
C GLY A 41 10.13 12.68 -2.17
N THR A 42 11.03 13.57 -2.56
CA THR A 42 11.95 13.35 -3.68
C THR A 42 13.29 12.88 -3.14
N TRP A 43 13.82 11.81 -3.72
CA TRP A 43 15.08 11.17 -3.36
C TRP A 43 15.99 11.18 -4.58
N VAL A 44 17.19 11.74 -4.46
CA VAL A 44 18.14 11.90 -5.56
C VAL A 44 19.34 10.99 -5.32
N ASN A 45 19.81 10.31 -6.37
CA ASN A 45 20.94 9.39 -6.27
C ASN A 45 22.16 10.16 -5.79
N SER A 46 22.82 9.64 -4.76
CA SER A 46 24.02 10.25 -4.17
C SER A 46 25.21 10.17 -5.14
N ASN A 47 25.21 9.21 -6.07
CA ASN A 47 26.14 9.15 -7.18
C ASN A 47 25.59 9.94 -8.38
N VAL A 48 26.08 11.17 -8.54
CA VAL A 48 25.68 12.08 -9.63
C VAL A 48 26.06 11.57 -11.03
N THR A 49 26.97 10.60 -11.12
CA THR A 49 27.44 10.00 -12.38
C THR A 49 26.79 8.65 -12.69
N THR A 50 25.79 8.23 -11.92
CA THR A 50 25.09 6.95 -12.13
C THR A 50 24.52 6.84 -13.55
N SER A 51 24.67 5.65 -14.13
CA SER A 51 23.97 5.20 -15.34
C SER A 51 22.65 4.47 -15.03
N GLY A 52 22.30 4.32 -13.74
CA GLY A 52 21.12 3.63 -13.26
C GLY A 52 19.97 4.58 -12.91
N ILE A 53 19.35 4.35 -11.76
CA ILE A 53 18.25 5.18 -11.25
C ILE A 53 18.82 6.51 -10.74
N THR A 54 18.35 7.63 -11.27
CA THR A 54 18.82 8.97 -10.88
C THR A 54 17.95 9.60 -9.80
N ARG A 55 16.65 9.32 -9.80
CA ARG A 55 15.69 9.92 -8.88
C ARG A 55 14.49 9.02 -8.61
N VAL A 56 14.01 9.06 -7.36
CA VAL A 56 12.84 8.35 -6.88
C VAL A 56 11.91 9.35 -6.20
N ASN A 57 10.66 9.42 -6.65
CA ASN A 57 9.63 10.24 -6.02
C ASN A 57 8.64 9.32 -5.32
N VAL A 58 8.46 9.50 -4.01
CA VAL A 58 7.49 8.75 -3.22
C VAL A 58 6.35 9.68 -2.84
N THR A 59 5.12 9.28 -3.14
CA THR A 59 3.91 10.05 -2.85
C THR A 59 2.87 9.19 -2.13
N ARG A 60 1.97 9.87 -1.41
CA ARG A 60 0.80 9.26 -0.79
C ARG A 60 -0.46 9.78 -1.48
N ALA A 61 -1.24 8.87 -2.07
CA ALA A 61 -2.52 9.20 -2.69
C ALA A 61 -3.63 9.38 -1.63
N ALA A 62 -4.76 9.96 -2.07
CA ALA A 62 -5.98 9.98 -1.27
C ALA A 62 -6.39 8.53 -0.91
N GLY A 63 -6.66 8.28 0.39
CA GLY A 63 -6.90 6.92 0.90
C GLY A 63 -5.65 6.19 1.44
N GLY A 64 -4.49 6.84 1.46
CA GLY A 64 -3.29 6.35 2.16
C GLY A 64 -2.44 5.35 1.37
N GLN A 65 -2.79 5.07 0.11
CA GLN A 65 -1.96 4.25 -0.76
C GLN A 65 -0.66 4.98 -1.09
N MET A 66 0.46 4.27 -0.97
CA MET A 66 1.77 4.78 -1.31
C MET A 66 2.09 4.45 -2.77
N THR A 67 2.66 5.40 -3.50
CA THR A 67 3.14 5.17 -4.86
C THR A 67 4.58 5.67 -4.99
N VAL A 68 5.32 5.06 -5.89
CA VAL A 68 6.69 5.43 -6.21
C VAL A 68 6.83 5.65 -7.70
N GLN A 69 7.47 6.74 -8.09
CA GLN A 69 7.83 7.05 -9.47
C GLN A 69 9.35 7.08 -9.59
N VAL A 70 9.87 6.46 -10.64
CA VAL A 70 11.31 6.22 -10.80
C VAL A 70 11.79 6.85 -12.10
N PHE A 71 12.94 7.51 -12.04
CA PHE A 71 13.61 8.11 -13.18
C PHE A 71 14.98 7.48 -13.33
N GLY A 72 15.28 7.01 -14.54
CA GLY A 72 16.57 6.42 -14.90
C GLY A 72 17.36 7.31 -15.84
N ARG A 73 18.68 7.19 -15.80
CA ARG A 73 19.58 7.94 -16.67
C ARG A 73 19.24 7.68 -18.15
N CYS A 74 18.97 8.76 -18.87
CA CYS A 74 18.80 8.80 -20.33
C CYS A 74 19.37 10.12 -20.89
N HIS A 75 19.38 10.28 -22.21
CA HIS A 75 19.85 11.50 -22.87
C HIS A 75 18.77 12.06 -23.83
N PRO A 76 18.52 13.38 -23.86
CA PRO A 76 19.14 14.44 -23.05
C PRO A 76 18.59 14.56 -21.62
N ASN A 77 17.42 13.98 -21.35
CA ASN A 77 16.75 14.00 -20.06
C ASN A 77 16.59 12.59 -19.53
N ASP A 78 16.43 12.46 -18.21
CA ASP A 78 16.14 11.18 -17.58
C ASP A 78 14.81 10.58 -18.07
N CYS A 79 14.81 9.26 -18.28
CA CYS A 79 13.61 8.53 -18.67
C CYS A 79 12.75 8.27 -17.44
N ASP A 80 11.49 8.66 -17.51
CA ASP A 80 10.48 8.27 -16.55
C ASP A 80 10.09 6.80 -16.76
N TRP A 81 10.17 5.99 -15.69
CA TRP A 81 9.68 4.61 -15.71
C TRP A 81 8.18 4.51 -15.39
N GLY A 82 7.58 5.61 -14.99
CA GLY A 82 6.21 5.72 -14.53
C GLY A 82 6.08 5.49 -13.02
N SER A 83 4.83 5.47 -12.56
CA SER A 83 4.48 5.20 -11.17
C SER A 83 4.07 3.75 -10.95
N ALA A 84 4.51 3.18 -9.84
CA ALA A 84 4.11 1.86 -9.36
C ALA A 84 3.51 1.96 -7.96
N GLN A 85 2.63 1.02 -7.61
CA GLN A 85 2.16 0.86 -6.23
C GLN A 85 3.33 0.45 -5.34
N MET A 86 3.46 1.12 -4.20
CA MET A 86 4.49 0.82 -3.21
C MET A 86 3.88 0.03 -2.05
N VAL A 87 4.34 -1.20 -1.86
CA VAL A 87 3.96 -2.04 -0.72
C VAL A 87 4.96 -1.80 0.40
N THR A 88 4.50 -1.58 1.62
CA THR A 88 5.36 -1.28 2.78
C THR A 88 5.32 -2.41 3.80
N TYR A 89 6.43 -2.60 4.52
CA TYR A 89 6.64 -3.72 5.42
C TYR A 89 7.16 -3.22 6.77
N GLY A 90 6.52 -3.67 7.85
CA GLY A 90 7.00 -3.55 9.22
C GLY A 90 7.96 -4.69 9.57
N THR A 91 8.65 -4.53 10.70
CA THR A 91 9.56 -5.55 11.25
C THR A 91 8.82 -6.71 11.90
N THR A 92 7.57 -6.50 12.29
CA THR A 92 6.68 -7.49 12.90
C THR A 92 5.25 -7.30 12.37
N VAL A 93 4.36 -8.26 12.63
CA VAL A 93 2.96 -8.22 12.16
C VAL A 93 2.11 -7.08 12.74
N SER A 94 2.56 -6.48 13.84
CA SER A 94 1.89 -5.37 14.53
C SER A 94 2.63 -4.04 14.39
N ASP A 95 3.77 -4.03 13.72
CA ASP A 95 4.57 -2.82 13.53
C ASP A 95 3.87 -1.89 12.54
N SER A 96 3.50 -0.70 13.01
CA SER A 96 2.88 0.35 12.20
C SER A 96 3.89 1.43 11.77
N ASN A 97 5.18 1.20 11.92
CA ASN A 97 6.23 2.14 11.55
C ASN A 97 7.14 1.51 10.50
N HIS A 98 6.62 1.36 9.28
CA HIS A 98 7.31 0.64 8.23
C HIS A 98 8.52 1.45 7.70
N PHE A 99 9.66 0.80 7.48
CA PHE A 99 10.85 1.42 6.85
C PHE A 99 11.34 0.67 5.61
N THR A 100 10.74 -0.48 5.31
CA THR A 100 11.03 -1.28 4.12
C THR A 100 9.85 -1.21 3.16
N ALA A 101 10.13 -1.15 1.87
CA ALA A 101 9.11 -1.15 0.84
C ALA A 101 9.55 -1.91 -0.41
N THR A 102 8.57 -2.31 -1.22
CA THR A 102 8.81 -2.86 -2.56
C THR A 102 7.92 -2.18 -3.59
N ALA A 103 8.39 -2.21 -4.84
CA ALA A 103 7.60 -1.81 -6.00
C ALA A 103 8.04 -2.63 -7.22
N VAL A 104 7.12 -2.91 -8.12
CA VAL A 104 7.38 -3.74 -9.30
C VAL A 104 7.09 -2.95 -10.56
N TYR A 105 8.06 -2.94 -11.48
CA TYR A 105 7.97 -2.36 -12.81
C TYR A 105 8.04 -3.47 -13.85
N ALA A 106 6.90 -3.85 -14.41
CA ALA A 106 6.83 -4.80 -15.52
C ALA A 106 6.89 -4.05 -16.85
N LYS A 107 7.93 -4.32 -17.64
CA LYS A 107 8.09 -3.87 -19.02
C LYS A 107 7.98 -5.09 -19.93
N GLY A 108 7.64 -4.90 -21.21
CA GLY A 108 7.42 -6.01 -22.15
C GLY A 108 8.60 -6.97 -22.29
N PHE A 109 9.82 -6.56 -21.91
CA PHE A 109 11.02 -7.40 -21.99
C PHE A 109 11.62 -7.83 -20.64
N ALA A 110 11.21 -7.19 -19.53
CA ALA A 110 11.77 -7.45 -18.22
C ALA A 110 10.87 -6.95 -17.10
N THR A 111 10.94 -7.62 -15.96
CA THR A 111 10.37 -7.16 -14.69
C THR A 111 11.50 -6.68 -13.79
N THR A 112 11.35 -5.48 -13.22
CA THR A 112 12.27 -4.96 -12.21
C THR A 112 11.55 -4.78 -10.88
N THR A 113 12.00 -5.50 -9.86
CA THR A 113 11.52 -5.36 -8.49
C THR A 113 12.49 -4.47 -7.71
N LEU A 114 11.97 -3.39 -7.13
CA LEU A 114 12.71 -2.55 -6.22
C LEU A 114 12.48 -3.01 -4.79
N VAL A 115 13.56 -3.14 -4.03
CA VAL A 115 13.55 -3.29 -2.57
C VAL A 115 14.16 -2.02 -1.99
N MET A 116 13.37 -1.28 -1.22
CA MET A 116 13.68 0.05 -0.72
C MET A 116 13.76 0.04 0.80
N ASN A 117 14.82 0.62 1.36
CA ASN A 117 14.98 0.79 2.79
C ASN A 117 15.22 2.27 3.10
N PHE A 118 14.40 2.82 3.99
CA PHE A 118 14.44 4.23 4.37
C PHE A 118 15.06 4.37 5.76
N ALA A 119 16.05 5.23 5.90
CA ALA A 119 16.68 5.52 7.19
C ALA A 119 17.23 6.95 7.23
N ARG A 120 16.74 7.78 8.17
CA ARG A 120 17.32 9.10 8.53
C ARG A 120 17.72 9.97 7.33
N GLY A 121 16.79 10.19 6.38
CA GLY A 121 17.05 11.04 5.20
C GLY A 121 17.90 10.37 4.11
N ARG A 122 18.17 9.06 4.23
CA ARG A 122 18.73 8.19 3.20
C ARG A 122 17.69 7.16 2.74
N LEU A 123 17.76 6.83 1.46
CA LEU A 123 17.03 5.72 0.84
C LEU A 123 18.05 4.80 0.17
N ASP A 124 18.10 3.53 0.55
CA ASP A 124 18.85 2.50 -0.15
C ASP A 124 17.90 1.69 -1.04
N VAL A 125 18.22 1.59 -2.33
CA VAL A 125 17.42 0.86 -3.31
C VAL A 125 18.24 -0.30 -3.86
N GLN A 126 17.68 -1.51 -3.80
CA GLN A 126 18.15 -2.64 -4.59
C GLN A 126 17.17 -2.87 -5.73
N ALA A 127 17.64 -2.81 -6.97
CA ALA A 127 16.85 -3.15 -8.15
C ALA A 127 17.23 -4.55 -8.63
N LEU A 128 16.24 -5.45 -8.71
CA LEU A 128 16.37 -6.82 -9.20
C LEU A 128 15.69 -6.91 -10.56
N THR A 129 16.48 -7.01 -11.63
CA THR A 129 15.96 -7.07 -13.00
C THR A 129 15.99 -8.50 -13.51
N GLN A 130 14.81 -8.98 -13.88
CA GLN A 130 14.59 -10.28 -14.51
C GLN A 130 14.15 -10.08 -15.96
N PHE A 131 14.88 -10.63 -16.93
CA PHE A 131 14.48 -10.62 -18.33
C PHE A 131 13.44 -11.72 -18.59
N THR A 132 12.36 -11.37 -19.28
CA THR A 132 11.19 -12.24 -19.48
C THR A 132 10.84 -12.44 -20.95
N ASP A 133 11.67 -11.92 -21.87
CA ASP A 133 11.48 -11.95 -23.33
C ASP A 133 12.17 -13.13 -24.03
N GLY A 134 12.78 -14.05 -23.30
CA GLY A 134 13.51 -15.17 -23.90
C GLY A 134 14.80 -14.75 -24.63
N SER A 135 15.30 -13.52 -24.41
CA SER A 135 16.51 -13.00 -25.06
C SER A 135 17.82 -13.71 -24.68
N GLY A 136 17.81 -14.60 -23.67
CA GLY A 136 19.01 -15.24 -23.13
C GLY A 136 19.89 -14.32 -22.26
N ARG A 137 19.47 -13.05 -22.06
CA ARG A 137 20.15 -12.12 -21.15
C ARG A 137 20.09 -12.62 -19.70
N GLN A 138 21.18 -12.43 -18.98
CA GLN A 138 21.27 -12.80 -17.57
C GLN A 138 20.55 -11.78 -16.69
N ASN A 139 19.81 -12.27 -15.71
CA ASN A 139 19.22 -11.43 -14.67
C ASN A 139 20.34 -10.77 -13.86
N TYR A 140 20.11 -9.56 -13.38
CA TYR A 140 21.11 -8.83 -12.62
C TYR A 140 20.48 -8.03 -11.49
N ALA A 141 21.33 -7.65 -10.53
CA ALA A 141 20.95 -6.77 -9.43
C ALA A 141 21.85 -5.52 -9.45
N SER A 142 21.29 -4.39 -9.07
CA SER A 142 22.02 -3.14 -8.80
C SER A 142 21.60 -2.57 -7.45
N ARG A 143 22.48 -1.75 -6.86
CA ARG A 143 22.25 -1.08 -5.59
C ARG A 143 22.65 0.38 -5.71
N ASP A 144 21.78 1.26 -5.26
CA ASP A 144 21.96 2.70 -5.29
C ASP A 144 21.55 3.31 -3.95
N ALA A 145 22.25 4.37 -3.53
CA ALA A 145 21.95 5.12 -2.32
C ALA A 145 21.50 6.53 -2.68
N PHE A 146 20.42 6.99 -2.07
CA PHE A 146 19.77 8.26 -2.36
C PHE A 146 19.71 9.13 -1.11
N ALA A 147 19.81 10.43 -1.31
CA ALA A 147 19.57 11.43 -0.28
C ALA A 147 18.23 12.13 -0.53
N ARG A 148 17.55 12.53 0.55
CA ARG A 148 16.33 13.35 0.44
C ARG A 148 16.67 14.70 -0.18
N TYR A 149 15.98 15.06 -1.25
CA TYR A 149 16.04 16.39 -1.84
C TYR A 149 15.42 17.39 -0.85
N ARG A 150 16.13 18.49 -0.60
CA ARG A 150 15.72 19.52 0.35
C ARG A 150 14.70 20.48 -0.26
#